data_AF-A0AA94F2A6-F1
#
_entry.id   AF-A0AA94F2A6-F1
#
_cell.length_a   1.000
_cell.length_b   1.000
_cell.length_c   1.000
_cell.angle_alpha   90.00
_cell.angle_beta   90.00
_cell.angle_gamma   90.00
#
_symmetry.space_group_name_H-M   'P 1'
#
loop_
_entity.id
_entity.type
_entity.pdbx_description
1 polymer ?
#
loop_
_entity_poly.entity_id
_entity_poly.type
_entity_poly.pdbx_seq_one_letter_code
_entity_poly.pdbx_strand_id
1 'polypeptide(L)'
;MIEKISLYIFSGSYFYLTPKKSYPILILNLLEYFLILGMPKKIQIVINEDLDFLEKLLTKTSGSLKKDRVKTLILIKKGKYVYYSDIAKKLGRTEKTVRVWGQDYLKNDISEMLCVRSGGNNTKQISDKMAKSVEQKLTDSKTLI
;
A
#
# COMPACT_ATOMS: atom_id res chain seq x y z
N MET A 1 13.81 -25.84 38.01
CA MET A 1 12.93 -24.65 38.12
C MET A 1 13.16 -23.84 36.85
N ILE A 2 12.29 -23.97 35.85
CA ILE A 2 12.47 -23.32 34.53
C ILE A 2 11.48 -22.16 34.48
N GLU A 3 11.99 -20.93 34.56
CA GLU A 3 11.20 -19.73 34.32
C GLU A 3 10.80 -19.68 32.84
N LYS A 4 9.50 -19.77 32.58
CA LYS A 4 8.91 -19.54 31.26
C LYS A 4 8.77 -18.04 31.04
N ILE A 5 9.60 -17.45 30.19
CA ILE A 5 9.36 -16.11 29.65
C ILE A 5 8.38 -16.26 28.50
N SER A 6 7.11 -15.93 28.74
CA SER A 6 6.04 -15.97 27.74
C SER A 6 5.97 -14.63 27.02
N LEU A 7 6.50 -14.54 25.79
CA LEU A 7 6.34 -13.36 24.95
C LEU A 7 5.09 -13.54 24.07
N TYR A 8 4.07 -12.71 24.29
CA TYR A 8 2.83 -12.69 23.50
C TYR A 8 3.07 -11.92 22.19
N ILE A 9 2.94 -12.58 21.03
CA ILE A 9 2.84 -11.91 19.72
C ILE A 9 1.67 -12.47 18.90
N PHE A 10 0.86 -11.53 18.42
CA PHE A 10 -0.35 -11.67 17.61
C PHE A 10 -0.01 -12.22 16.21
N SER A 11 0.14 -13.55 16.06
CA SER A 11 -0.12 -14.36 14.86
C SER A 11 0.51 -15.76 14.98
N GLY A 12 -0.04 -16.60 15.85
CA GLY A 12 -0.17 -18.05 15.64
C GLY A 12 1.04 -18.90 15.21
N SER A 13 2.29 -18.49 15.46
CA SER A 13 3.49 -19.32 15.18
C SER A 13 4.42 -19.33 16.38
N TYR A 14 4.49 -20.47 17.08
CA TYR A 14 5.41 -20.70 18.19
C TYR A 14 6.82 -20.95 17.64
N PHE A 15 7.72 -19.97 17.72
CA PHE A 15 9.15 -20.20 17.56
C PHE A 15 9.75 -20.59 18.91
N TYR A 16 10.05 -21.88 19.07
CA TYR A 16 10.84 -22.36 20.21
C TYR A 16 12.30 -22.00 19.99
N LEU A 17 12.83 -21.05 20.76
CA LEU A 17 14.25 -20.76 20.78
C LEU A 17 14.95 -21.80 21.67
N THR A 18 15.75 -22.69 21.07
CA THR A 18 16.63 -23.58 21.82
C THR A 18 17.87 -22.81 22.31
N PRO A 19 18.36 -23.07 23.53
CA PRO A 19 19.31 -22.19 24.19
C PRO A 19 20.75 -22.58 23.85
N LYS A 20 21.20 -22.52 22.59
CA LYS A 20 22.63 -22.50 22.21
C LYS A 20 22.82 -22.03 20.77
N LYS A 21 22.85 -20.72 20.55
CA LYS A 21 23.72 -20.04 19.57
C LYS A 21 23.52 -18.53 19.71
N SER A 22 24.61 -17.82 19.91
CA SER A 22 24.64 -16.36 20.02
C SER A 22 24.38 -15.78 18.62
N TYR A 23 23.22 -15.16 18.41
CA TYR A 23 22.88 -14.43 17.18
C TYR A 23 22.75 -12.91 17.45
N PRO A 24 23.81 -12.22 17.92
CA PRO A 24 23.71 -10.79 18.25
C PRO A 24 23.43 -9.93 17.01
N ILE A 25 23.94 -10.32 15.83
CA ILE A 25 23.88 -9.49 14.61
C ILE A 25 22.47 -9.49 13.98
N LEU A 26 21.74 -10.61 14.03
CA LEU A 26 20.39 -10.70 13.44
C LEU A 26 19.34 -9.98 14.30
N ILE A 27 19.50 -10.00 15.63
CA ILE A 27 18.62 -9.29 16.56
C ILE A 27 18.83 -7.77 16.44
N LEU A 28 20.07 -7.31 16.28
CA LEU A 28 20.38 -5.89 16.11
C LEU A 28 19.74 -5.33 14.82
N ASN A 29 19.86 -6.05 13.70
CA ASN A 29 19.23 -5.66 12.43
C ASN A 29 17.69 -5.66 12.50
N LEU A 30 17.09 -6.57 13.26
CA LEU A 30 15.63 -6.62 13.42
C LEU A 30 15.11 -5.46 14.28
N LEU A 31 15.83 -5.11 15.35
CA LEU A 31 15.53 -3.96 16.21
C LEU A 31 15.74 -2.63 15.48
N GLU A 32 16.78 -2.49 14.66
CA GLU A 32 16.98 -1.34 13.78
C GLU A 32 15.85 -1.22 12.75
N TYR A 33 15.42 -2.33 12.15
CA TYR A 33 14.24 -2.35 11.28
C TYR A 33 12.96 -1.93 12.02
N PHE A 34 12.73 -2.41 13.24
CA PHE A 34 11.57 -2.03 14.05
C PHE A 34 11.62 -0.58 14.52
N LEU A 35 12.80 -0.05 14.84
CA LEU A 35 13.00 1.36 15.20
C LEU A 35 12.73 2.28 14.00
N ILE A 36 13.16 1.90 12.79
CA ILE A 36 12.91 2.67 11.56
C ILE A 36 11.44 2.56 11.10
N LEU A 37 10.77 1.44 11.36
CA LEU A 37 9.36 1.21 11.01
C LEU A 37 8.37 1.72 12.07
N GLY A 38 8.80 1.89 13.33
CA GLY A 38 7.95 2.24 14.46
C GLY A 38 7.81 3.74 14.73
N MET A 39 8.65 4.59 14.13
CA MET A 39 8.53 6.04 14.31
C MET A 39 7.40 6.61 13.43
N PRO A 40 6.37 7.23 14.02
CA PRO A 40 5.26 7.79 13.26
C PRO A 40 5.76 8.92 12.37
N LYS A 41 5.46 8.83 11.07
CA LYS A 41 5.94 9.82 10.11
C LYS A 41 5.05 11.06 10.14
N LYS A 42 5.69 12.21 10.36
CA LYS A 42 5.03 13.52 10.30
C LYS A 42 4.54 13.81 8.89
N ILE A 43 3.38 14.45 8.82
CA ILE A 43 2.80 14.92 7.56
C ILE A 43 3.52 16.22 7.20
N GLN A 44 4.13 16.25 6.02
CA GLN A 44 4.89 17.40 5.49
C GLN A 44 4.40 17.80 4.10
N ILE A 45 3.10 17.65 3.85
CA ILE A 45 2.51 17.90 2.53
C ILE A 45 1.57 19.10 2.60
N VAL A 46 1.63 19.96 1.59
CA VAL A 46 0.70 21.07 1.41
C VAL A 46 -0.30 20.66 0.33
N ILE A 47 -1.58 20.74 0.66
CA ILE A 47 -2.66 20.48 -0.28
C ILE A 47 -3.01 21.78 -0.98
N ASN A 48 -2.91 21.80 -2.31
CA ASN A 48 -3.09 23.01 -3.13
C ASN A 48 -4.58 23.38 -3.27
N GLU A 49 -5.47 22.40 -3.30
CA GLU A 49 -6.90 22.63 -3.45
C GLU A 49 -7.51 23.28 -2.20
N ASP A 50 -8.57 24.04 -2.42
CA ASP A 50 -9.43 24.60 -1.40
C ASP A 50 -10.30 23.53 -0.72
N LEU A 51 -10.68 23.82 0.52
CA LEU A 51 -11.46 22.90 1.34
C LEU A 51 -12.86 22.67 0.77
N ASP A 52 -13.48 23.72 0.23
CA ASP A 52 -14.80 23.67 -0.40
C ASP A 52 -14.80 22.76 -1.64
N PHE A 53 -13.76 22.85 -2.48
CA PHE A 53 -13.57 21.94 -3.61
C PHE A 53 -13.49 20.49 -3.15
N LEU A 54 -12.67 20.20 -2.13
CA LEU A 54 -12.49 18.83 -1.64
C LEU A 54 -13.78 18.25 -1.02
N GLU A 55 -14.56 19.07 -0.30
CA GLU A 55 -15.84 18.65 0.26
C GLU A 55 -16.89 18.39 -0.84
N LYS A 56 -16.96 19.24 -1.87
CA LYS A 56 -17.78 18.99 -3.08
C LYS A 56 -17.31 17.77 -3.85
N LEU A 57 -16.01 17.50 -3.90
CA LEU A 57 -15.46 16.32 -4.55
C LEU A 57 -15.84 15.05 -3.79
N LEU A 58 -15.84 15.09 -2.45
CA LEU A 58 -16.21 13.97 -1.61
C LEU A 58 -17.68 13.55 -1.83
N THR A 59 -18.59 14.51 -1.97
CA THR A 59 -20.02 14.21 -2.19
C THR A 59 -20.27 13.60 -3.57
N LYS A 60 -19.54 14.06 -4.60
CA LYS A 60 -19.63 13.53 -5.98
C LYS A 60 -18.95 12.18 -6.15
N THR A 61 -17.94 11.87 -5.34
CA THR A 61 -17.13 10.66 -5.50
C THR A 61 -17.90 9.40 -5.11
N SER A 62 -17.96 8.42 -5.99
CA SER A 62 -18.48 7.08 -5.71
C SER A 62 -17.36 6.11 -5.34
N GLY A 63 -17.68 5.11 -4.52
CA GLY A 63 -16.73 4.09 -4.05
C GLY A 63 -16.02 4.46 -2.74
N SER A 64 -15.95 3.50 -1.81
CA SER A 64 -15.39 3.70 -0.47
C SER A 64 -13.91 4.11 -0.51
N LEU A 65 -13.12 3.44 -1.35
CA LEU A 65 -11.69 3.72 -1.47
C LEU A 65 -11.40 5.16 -1.95
N LYS A 66 -12.11 5.61 -2.99
CA LYS A 66 -11.95 6.98 -3.51
C LYS A 66 -12.42 8.00 -2.48
N LYS A 67 -13.52 7.74 -1.77
CA LYS A 67 -13.97 8.60 -0.65
C LYS A 67 -12.93 8.70 0.46
N ASP A 68 -12.29 7.60 0.85
CA ASP A 68 -11.23 7.60 1.89
C ASP A 68 -9.99 8.38 1.44
N ARG A 69 -9.63 8.29 0.16
CA ARG A 69 -8.59 9.11 -0.46
C ARG A 69 -8.91 10.60 -0.35
N VAL A 70 -10.11 11.04 -0.76
CA VAL A 70 -10.51 12.45 -0.64
C VAL A 70 -10.56 12.90 0.83
N LYS A 71 -11.11 12.08 1.73
CA LYS A 71 -11.12 12.38 3.18
C LYS A 71 -9.71 12.58 3.73
N THR A 72 -8.74 11.81 3.26
CA THR A 72 -7.33 11.98 3.66
C THR A 72 -6.84 13.38 3.34
N LEU A 73 -7.07 13.87 2.12
CA LEU A 73 -6.67 15.22 1.71
C LEU A 73 -7.37 16.30 2.55
N ILE A 74 -8.67 16.14 2.82
CA ILE A 74 -9.43 17.06 3.69
C ILE A 74 -8.83 17.11 5.11
N LEU A 75 -8.52 15.95 5.70
CA LEU A 75 -7.99 15.88 7.06
C LEU A 75 -6.59 16.50 7.16
N ILE A 76 -5.78 16.35 6.11
CA ILE A 76 -4.46 17.00 6.00
C ILE A 76 -4.62 18.51 5.85
N LYS A 77 -5.49 18.97 4.93
CA LYS A 77 -5.76 20.41 4.72
C LYS A 77 -6.27 21.10 5.98
N LYS A 78 -7.12 20.41 6.77
CA LYS A 78 -7.63 20.90 8.05
C LYS A 78 -6.54 21.05 9.12
N GLY A 79 -5.35 20.48 8.93
CA GLY A 79 -4.20 20.64 9.83
C GLY A 79 -4.35 20.04 11.23
N LYS A 80 -5.44 19.30 11.49
CA LYS A 80 -5.75 18.74 12.82
C LYS A 80 -4.82 17.58 13.22
N TYR A 81 -4.22 16.91 12.24
CA TYR A 81 -3.40 15.72 12.46
C TYR A 81 -1.95 16.00 12.09
N VAL A 82 -1.03 15.61 12.96
CA VAL A 82 0.41 15.78 12.75
C VAL A 82 1.02 14.56 12.05
N TYR A 83 0.44 13.37 12.25
CA TYR A 83 0.98 12.10 11.77
C TYR A 83 -0.02 11.34 10.89
N TYR A 84 0.51 10.63 9.87
CA TYR A 84 -0.31 9.76 9.01
C TYR A 84 -0.99 8.64 9.79
N SER A 85 -0.38 8.18 10.88
CA SER A 85 -0.94 7.15 11.77
C SER A 85 -2.30 7.55 12.35
N ASP A 86 -2.50 8.82 12.67
CA ASP A 86 -3.74 9.29 13.30
C ASP A 86 -4.88 9.42 12.28
N ILE A 87 -4.55 9.86 11.06
CA ILE A 87 -5.48 9.84 9.93
C ILE A 87 -5.87 8.39 9.60
N ALA A 88 -4.89 7.48 9.60
CA ALA A 88 -5.11 6.07 9.33
C ALA A 88 -6.05 5.43 10.36
N LYS A 89 -5.83 5.69 11.66
CA LYS A 89 -6.76 5.28 12.74
C LYS A 89 -8.16 5.83 12.52
N LYS A 90 -8.29 7.11 12.15
CA LYS A 90 -9.60 7.76 11.91
C LYS A 90 -10.35 7.14 10.73
N LEU A 91 -9.64 6.69 9.70
CA LEU A 91 -10.22 6.10 8.49
C LEU A 91 -10.32 4.57 8.54
N GLY A 92 -9.82 3.91 9.60
CA GLY A 92 -9.77 2.44 9.68
C GLY A 92 -8.83 1.82 8.64
N ARG A 93 -7.73 2.51 8.30
CA ARG A 93 -6.73 2.08 7.31
C ARG A 93 -5.36 1.92 7.96
N THR A 94 -4.44 1.27 7.25
CA THR A 94 -3.04 1.18 7.64
C THR A 94 -2.31 2.49 7.33
N GLU A 95 -1.37 2.90 8.18
CA GLU A 95 -0.55 4.12 7.96
C GLU A 95 0.14 4.09 6.59
N LYS A 96 0.74 2.95 6.23
CA LYS A 96 1.41 2.76 4.93
C LYS A 96 0.51 3.17 3.76
N THR A 97 -0.77 2.78 3.81
CA THR A 97 -1.74 3.06 2.75
C THR A 97 -2.04 4.55 2.64
N VAL A 98 -2.28 5.22 3.78
CA VAL A 98 -2.57 6.66 3.82
C VAL A 98 -1.33 7.47 3.39
N ARG A 99 -0.14 7.02 3.79
CA ARG A 99 1.12 7.63 3.36
C ARG A 99 1.30 7.51 1.84
N VAL A 100 1.06 6.33 1.27
CA VAL A 100 1.12 6.12 -0.19
C VAL A 100 0.18 7.09 -0.91
N TRP A 101 -1.04 7.27 -0.42
CA TRP A 101 -1.96 8.24 -1.01
C TRP A 101 -1.45 9.68 -0.96
N GLY A 102 -0.85 10.11 0.15
CA GLY A 102 -0.23 11.43 0.22
C GLY A 102 0.95 11.60 -0.74
N GLN A 103 1.72 10.53 -0.97
CA GLN A 103 2.82 10.52 -1.95
C GLN A 103 2.31 10.52 -3.39
N ASP A 104 1.25 9.76 -3.67
CA ASP A 104 0.61 9.70 -4.99
C ASP A 104 0.03 11.07 -5.37
N TYR A 105 -0.58 11.77 -4.41
CA TYR A 105 -1.04 13.15 -4.58
C TYR A 105 0.11 14.09 -4.94
N LEU A 106 1.21 14.07 -4.19
CA LEU A 106 2.37 14.93 -4.47
C LEU A 106 2.99 14.66 -5.84
N LYS A 107 2.88 13.43 -6.34
CA LYS A 107 3.52 13.03 -7.60
C LYS A 107 2.64 13.30 -8.81
N ASN A 108 1.33 13.08 -8.70
CA ASN A 108 0.43 13.00 -9.87
C ASN A 108 -0.87 13.81 -9.69
N ASP A 109 -0.93 14.68 -8.68
CA ASP A 109 -2.10 15.45 -8.29
C ASP A 109 -3.33 14.60 -7.90
N ILE A 110 -4.43 15.28 -7.62
CA ILE A 110 -5.67 14.66 -7.14
C ILE A 110 -6.34 13.75 -8.18
N SER A 111 -6.23 14.09 -9.48
CA SER A 111 -6.90 13.35 -10.56
C SER A 111 -6.40 11.91 -10.63
N GLU A 112 -5.08 11.73 -10.67
CA GLU A 112 -4.47 10.40 -10.75
C GLU A 112 -4.61 9.64 -9.43
N MET A 113 -4.56 10.34 -8.29
CA MET A 113 -4.84 9.74 -6.99
C MET A 113 -6.27 9.15 -6.92
N LEU A 114 -7.25 9.73 -7.62
CA LEU A 114 -8.63 9.20 -7.65
C LEU A 114 -8.85 8.17 -8.75
N CYS A 115 -7.90 8.02 -9.66
CA CYS A 115 -7.91 6.93 -10.62
C CYS A 115 -7.70 5.59 -9.89
N VAL A 116 -8.69 4.69 -10.03
CA VAL A 116 -8.56 3.31 -9.56
C VAL A 116 -8.36 2.47 -10.81
N ARG A 117 -7.10 2.20 -11.14
CA ARG A 117 -6.75 1.28 -12.22
C ARG A 117 -7.05 -0.14 -11.73
N SER A 118 -8.16 -0.70 -12.18
CA SER A 118 -8.43 -2.13 -12.03
C SER A 118 -7.55 -2.89 -13.04
N GLY A 119 -6.49 -3.52 -12.55
CA GLY A 119 -5.59 -4.30 -13.41
C GLY A 119 -4.14 -4.20 -12.97
N GLY A 120 -3.75 -4.99 -11.97
CA GLY A 120 -2.33 -5.27 -11.77
C GLY A 120 -1.83 -6.12 -12.93
N ASN A 121 -0.72 -5.69 -13.56
CA ASN A 121 0.13 -6.39 -14.53
C ASN A 121 -0.42 -7.74 -15.04
N ASN A 122 -1.55 -7.70 -15.76
CA ASN A 122 -2.14 -8.90 -16.38
C ASN A 122 -1.97 -8.86 -17.89
N THR A 123 -1.00 -8.07 -18.37
CA THR A 123 -0.37 -8.33 -19.65
C THR A 123 0.51 -9.57 -19.50
N LYS A 124 -0.14 -10.74 -19.42
CA LYS A 124 0.38 -11.88 -20.17
C LYS A 124 0.28 -11.49 -21.63
N GLN A 125 1.17 -10.62 -22.10
CA GLN A 125 1.38 -10.45 -23.52
C GLN A 125 1.73 -11.84 -24.02
N ILE A 126 0.93 -12.32 -24.96
CA ILE A 126 1.27 -13.52 -25.72
C ILE A 126 2.70 -13.29 -26.21
N SER A 127 3.65 -14.11 -25.77
CA SER A 127 5.04 -13.98 -26.22
C SER A 127 5.06 -13.98 -27.74
N ASP A 128 5.94 -13.19 -28.37
CA ASP A 128 6.07 -13.13 -29.84
C ASP A 128 6.18 -14.52 -30.49
N LYS A 129 6.74 -15.48 -29.75
CA LYS A 129 6.83 -16.90 -30.14
C LYS A 129 5.45 -17.56 -30.30
N MET A 130 4.51 -17.29 -29.41
CA MET A 130 3.13 -17.78 -29.52
C MET A 130 2.38 -17.08 -30.66
N ALA A 131 2.57 -15.76 -30.85
CA ALA A 131 1.95 -15.05 -31.97
C ALA A 131 2.40 -15.64 -33.32
N LYS A 132 3.70 -15.87 -33.51
CA LYS A 132 4.26 -16.53 -34.71
C LYS A 132 3.77 -17.96 -34.89
N SER A 133 3.59 -18.71 -33.81
CA SER A 133 3.07 -20.08 -33.85
C SER A 133 1.58 -20.12 -34.26
N VAL A 134 0.80 -19.09 -33.91
CA VAL A 134 -0.58 -18.94 -34.35
C VAL A 134 -0.63 -18.55 -35.83
N GLU A 135 0.19 -17.60 -36.28
CA GLU A 135 0.30 -17.22 -37.70
C GLU A 135 0.69 -18.41 -38.59
N GLN A 136 1.68 -19.21 -38.18
CA GLN A 136 2.06 -20.42 -38.92
C GLN A 136 0.91 -21.41 -39.04
N LYS A 137 0.18 -21.67 -37.95
CA LYS A 137 -0.97 -22.59 -37.97
C LYS A 137 -2.15 -22.11 -38.82
N LEU A 138 -2.35 -20.79 -38.91
CA LEU A 138 -3.38 -20.19 -39.76
C LEU A 138 -2.99 -20.17 -41.25
N THR A 139 -1.69 -20.26 -41.56
CA THR A 139 -1.16 -20.26 -42.92
C THR A 139 -0.95 -21.68 -43.47
N ASP A 140 -0.99 -22.70 -42.61
CA ASP A 140 -0.97 -24.10 -43.02
C ASP A 140 -2.25 -24.48 -43.78
N SER A 141 -2.11 -24.65 -45.09
CA SER A 141 -3.15 -25.07 -46.06
C SER A 141 -3.74 -26.46 -45.80
N LYS A 142 -3.27 -27.16 -44.76
CA LYS A 142 -3.85 -28.42 -44.26
C LYS A 142 -5.04 -28.19 -43.30
N THR A 143 -5.29 -26.94 -42.93
CA THR A 143 -6.43 -26.50 -42.10
C THR A 143 -7.45 -25.72 -42.95
N LEU A 144 -7.67 -26.15 -44.20
CA LEU A 144 -8.87 -25.78 -44.93
C LEU A 144 -9.95 -26.81 -44.60
N ILE A 145 -11.09 -26.32 -44.14
CA ILE A 145 -12.32 -27.05 -43.82
C ILE A 145 -12.83 -27.79 -45.06
#